data_AF-A0A5C4RTD4-F1
#
_entry.id   AF-A0A5C4RTD4-F1
#
_cell.length_a   1.000
_cell.length_b   1.000
_cell.length_c   1.000
_cell.angle_alpha   90.00
_cell.angle_beta   90.00
_cell.angle_gamma   90.00
#
_symmetry.space_group_name_H-M   'P 1'
#
loop_
_entity.id
_entity.type
_entity.pdbx_description
1 polymer ?
#
loop_
_entity_poly.entity_id
_entity_poly.type
_entity_poly.pdbx_seq_one_letter_code
_entity_poly.pdbx_strand_id
1 'polypeptide(L)' 'MTADDEDWALSDLDIALACPACGREMVHDPDSLALAYDRDWALLECGGCSHVSKWQWTLAPFVAWEVPHGVKIVPRRDVH' A
#
# COMPACT_ATOMS: atom_id res chain seq x y z
N MET A 1 26.74 -16.32 5.37
CA MET A 1 25.95 -16.23 4.13
C MET A 1 25.14 -14.96 4.27
N THR A 2 25.52 -13.91 3.56
CA THR A 2 24.92 -12.57 3.67
C THR A 2 24.64 -12.04 2.28
N ALA A 3 23.53 -11.31 2.19
CA ALA A 3 23.01 -10.55 1.04
C ALA A 3 22.18 -11.36 0.04
N ASP A 4 20.88 -11.45 0.32
CA ASP A 4 19.82 -11.35 -0.69
C ASP A 4 18.53 -10.87 0.02
N ASP A 5 18.67 -9.78 0.80
CA ASP A 5 17.54 -8.88 1.04
C ASP A 5 17.51 -8.02 -0.23
N GLU A 6 16.85 -8.50 -1.28
CA GLU A 6 16.42 -7.62 -2.36
C GLU A 6 15.56 -6.54 -1.69
N ASP A 7 16.12 -5.33 -1.59
CA ASP A 7 15.48 -4.13 -1.04
C ASP A 7 14.31 -3.80 -1.96
N TRP A 8 13.19 -4.47 -1.73
CA TRP A 8 11.98 -4.30 -2.52
C TRP A 8 11.49 -2.87 -2.31
N ALA A 9 11.54 -2.03 -3.34
CA ALA A 9 10.97 -0.69 -3.25
C ALA A 9 9.55 -0.70 -3.83
N LEU A 10 8.64 -0.02 -3.14
CA LEU A 10 7.26 0.16 -3.62
C LEU A 10 7.22 0.86 -4.99
N SER A 11 8.21 1.72 -5.28
CA SER A 11 8.38 2.42 -6.56
C SER A 11 8.78 1.52 -7.72
N ASP A 12 9.20 0.27 -7.48
CA ASP A 12 9.43 -0.71 -8.55
C ASP A 12 8.14 -1.31 -9.09
N LEU A 13 7.03 -1.20 -8.34
CA LEU A 13 5.73 -1.57 -8.85
C LEU A 13 5.19 -0.47 -9.76
N ASP A 14 4.93 -0.81 -11.02
CA ASP A 14 4.23 0.06 -11.99
C ASP A 14 2.73 0.17 -11.63
N ILE A 15 2.46 0.79 -10.48
CA ILE A 15 1.12 0.95 -9.89
C ILE A 15 0.89 2.41 -9.51
N ALA A 16 -0.31 2.92 -9.77
CA ALA A 16 -0.71 4.26 -9.36
C ALA A 16 -1.78 4.16 -8.27
N LEU A 17 -1.44 4.58 -7.05
CA LEU A 17 -2.40 4.71 -5.95
C LEU A 17 -2.70 6.19 -5.71
N ALA A 18 -3.97 6.55 -5.81
CA ALA A 18 -4.43 7.91 -5.54
C ALA A 18 -4.88 8.05 -4.08
N CYS A 19 -4.54 9.17 -3.45
CA CYS A 19 -4.97 9.50 -2.11
C CYS A 19 -6.51 9.56 -2.05
N PRO A 20 -7.16 8.85 -1.12
CA PRO A 20 -8.63 8.85 -1.03
C PRO A 20 -9.19 10.21 -0.59
N ALA A 21 -8.38 11.05 0.06
CA ALA A 21 -8.79 12.36 0.56
C ALA A 21 -8.70 13.48 -0.48
N CYS A 22 -7.61 13.52 -1.27
CA CYS A 22 -7.33 14.64 -2.19
C CYS A 22 -7.12 14.22 -3.65
N GLY A 23 -7.08 12.92 -3.94
CA GLY A 23 -6.88 12.38 -5.30
C GLY A 23 -5.45 12.50 -5.85
N ARG A 24 -4.48 13.01 -5.07
CA ARG A 24 -3.07 13.09 -5.47
C ARG A 24 -2.48 11.68 -5.55
N GLU A 25 -1.70 11.40 -6.58
CA GLU A 25 -0.92 10.15 -6.70
C GLU A 25 0.10 10.05 -5.56
N MET A 26 0.35 8.85 -5.03
CA MET A 26 1.14 8.66 -3.81
C MET A 26 2.35 7.73 -3.96
N VAL A 27 2.41 6.89 -5.00
CA VAL A 27 3.48 5.87 -5.13
C VAL A 27 4.73 6.49 -5.75
N HIS A 28 4.55 7.35 -6.76
CA HIS A 28 5.64 8.02 -7.49
C HIS A 28 5.79 9.49 -7.10
N ASP A 29 4.97 9.96 -6.17
CA ASP A 29 5.00 11.32 -5.67
C ASP A 29 6.13 11.50 -4.64
N PRO A 30 7.11 12.39 -4.90
CA PRO A 30 8.30 12.54 -4.05
C PRO A 30 7.99 13.13 -2.67
N ASP A 31 6.83 13.77 -2.51
CA ASP A 31 6.38 14.31 -1.22
C ASP A 31 5.61 13.26 -0.40
N SER A 32 5.19 12.16 -1.02
CA SER A 32 4.44 11.10 -0.37
C SER A 32 5.40 10.07 0.26
N LEU A 33 5.02 9.54 1.41
CA LEU A 33 5.88 8.67 2.20
C LEU A 33 5.23 7.31 2.40
N ALA A 34 5.98 6.25 2.12
CA ALA A 34 5.61 4.90 2.53
C ALA A 34 6.07 4.66 3.97
N LEU A 35 5.13 4.71 4.90
CA LEU A 35 5.38 4.55 6.34
C LEU A 35 5.71 3.08 6.70
N ALA A 36 5.09 2.14 5.98
CA ALA A 36 5.36 0.71 6.05
C ALA A 36 4.84 0.05 4.76
N TYR A 37 5.46 -1.03 4.30
CA TYR A 37 5.00 -1.76 3.13
C TYR A 37 5.48 -3.20 3.14
N ASP A 38 4.81 -4.02 2.33
CA ASP A 38 5.17 -5.38 1.98
C ASP A 38 4.72 -5.63 0.53
N ARG A 39 4.94 -6.84 0.01
CA ARG A 39 4.68 -7.20 -1.38
C ARG A 39 3.21 -7.04 -1.80
N ASP A 40 2.27 -7.21 -0.87
CA ASP A 40 0.83 -7.12 -1.12
C ASP A 40 0.14 -5.92 -0.45
N TRP A 41 0.86 -5.06 0.29
CA TRP A 41 0.22 -3.93 0.98
C TRP A 41 1.19 -2.78 1.27
N ALA A 42 0.67 -1.56 1.41
CA ALA A 42 1.43 -0.41 1.91
C ALA A 42 0.57 0.49 2.80
N LEU A 43 1.23 1.14 3.75
CA LEU A 43 0.73 2.27 4.50
C LEU A 43 1.39 3.53 3.95
N LEU A 44 0.58 4.39 3.33
CA LEU A 44 1.03 5.58 2.61
C LEU A 44 0.52 6.84 3.31
N GLU A 45 1.40 7.82 3.48
CA GLU A 45 1.08 9.19 3.82
C GLU A 45 1.12 10.05 2.56
N CYS A 46 0.03 10.76 2.28
CA CYS A 46 -0.04 11.65 1.13
C CYS A 46 0.74 12.95 1.40
N GLY A 47 1.71 13.28 0.54
CA GLY A 47 2.50 14.51 0.64
C GLY A 47 1.72 15.82 0.43
N GLY A 48 0.50 15.75 -0.13
CA GLY A 48 -0.35 16.93 -0.34
C GLY A 48 -1.25 17.29 0.83
N CYS A 49 -1.76 16.30 1.58
CA CYS A 49 -2.75 16.53 2.64
C CYS A 49 -2.45 15.80 3.95
N SER A 50 -1.31 15.10 4.03
CA SER A 50 -0.87 14.29 5.18
C SER A 50 -1.87 13.22 5.61
N HIS A 51 -2.80 12.84 4.71
CA HIS A 51 -3.73 11.76 4.98
C HIS A 51 -3.02 10.41 4.91
N VAL A 52 -3.17 9.60 5.95
CA VAL A 52 -2.59 8.26 6.04
C VAL A 52 -3.63 7.22 5.66
N SER A 53 -3.34 6.46 4.61
CA SER A 53 -4.23 5.41 4.08
C SER A 53 -3.48 4.08 3.95
N LYS A 54 -4.18 2.98 4.24
CA LYS A 54 -3.64 1.63 4.04
C LYS A 54 -4.21 1.06 2.76
N TRP A 55 -3.34 0.48 1.95
CA TRP A 55 -3.67 -0.14 0.68
C TRP A 55 -3.25 -1.60 0.69
N GLN A 56 -4.05 -2.44 0.05
CA GLN A 56 -3.72 -3.83 -0.21
C GLN A 56 -3.97 -4.13 -1.69
N TRP A 57 -3.18 -5.02 -2.28
CA TRP A 57 -3.30 -5.38 -3.68
C TRP A 57 -2.93 -6.83 -3.99
N THR A 58 -3.38 -7.30 -5.14
CA THR A 58 -2.85 -8.48 -5.84
C THR A 58 -2.06 -8.02 -7.06
N LEU A 59 -1.05 -8.80 -7.51
CA LEU A 59 -0.22 -8.45 -8.68
C LEU A 59 -0.59 -9.23 -9.95
N ALA A 60 -1.36 -10.32 -9.83
CA ALA A 60 -1.76 -11.16 -10.96
C ALA A 60 -3.18 -11.75 -10.77
N PRO A 61 -4.25 -11.05 -11.19
CA PRO A 61 -4.27 -9.73 -11.83
C PRO A 61 -3.95 -8.59 -10.84
N PHE A 62 -3.55 -7.42 -11.38
CA PHE A 62 -3.39 -6.23 -10.53
C PHE A 62 -4.76 -5.70 -10.08
N VAL A 63 -4.98 -5.69 -8.77
CA VAL A 63 -6.18 -5.12 -8.14
C VAL A 63 -5.73 -4.51 -6.83
N ALA A 64 -6.02 -3.23 -6.59
CA ALA A 64 -5.72 -2.54 -5.33
C ALA A 64 -6.99 -1.99 -4.68
N TRP A 65 -7.03 -1.98 -3.36
CA TRP A 65 -8.14 -1.43 -2.58
C TRP A 65 -7.65 -0.80 -1.28
N GLU A 66 -8.33 0.26 -0.84
CA GLU A 66 -8.11 0.86 0.46
C GLU A 66 -8.65 -0.06 1.57
N VAL A 67 -7.87 -0.26 2.62
CA VAL A 67 -8.29 -0.95 3.84
C VAL A 67 -8.82 0.10 4.82
N PRO A 68 -10.13 0.15 5.09
CA PRO A 68 -10.69 1.17 5.98
C PRO A 68 -10.16 1.00 7.40
N HIS A 69 -9.80 2.11 8.04
CA HIS A 69 -9.45 2.15 9.45
C HIS A 69 -10.62 1.62 10.29
N GLY A 70 -10.44 0.44 10.91
CA GLY A 70 -11.47 -0.20 11.75
C GLY A 70 -12.02 -1.54 11.22
N VAL A 71 -11.65 -1.97 10.01
CA VAL A 71 -12.00 -3.32 9.54
C VAL A 71 -11.03 -4.33 10.14
N LYS A 72 -11.50 -5.13 11.10
CA LYS A 72 -10.80 -6.34 11.52
C LYS A 72 -10.81 -7.31 10.34
N ILE A 73 -9.67 -7.51 9.69
CA ILE A 73 -9.48 -8.62 8.76
C ILE A 73 -9.55 -9.89 9.60
N VAL A 74 -10.74 -10.51 9.66
CA VAL A 74 -10.90 -11.83 10.26
C VAL A 74 -10.43 -12.87 9.24
N PRO A 75 -9.42 -13.69 9.56
CA PRO A 75 -8.99 -14.76 8.67
C PRO A 75 -10.16 -15.72 8.42
N ARG A 76 -10.30 -16.19 7.18
CA ARG A 76 -11.39 -17.07 6.69
C ARG A 76 -11.45 -18.48 7.32
N ARG A 77 -10.91 -18.69 8.52
CA ARG A 77 -10.84 -20.02 9.18
C ARG A 77 -12.10 -20.40 9.96
N ASP A 78 -13.09 -19.51 10.08
CA ASP A 78 -14.27 -19.74 10.94
C ASP A 78 -15.60 -19.64 10.18
N VAL A 79 -15.69 -20.26 9.00
CA VAL A 79 -16.98 -20.65 8.43
C VAL A 79 -17.12 -22.17 8.65
N HIS A 80 -17.80 -22.53 9.73
CA HIS A 80 -18.31 -23.88 9.99
C HIS A 80 -19.79 -23.94 9.61
#